data_AF-A0A453H9T1-F1
#
_entry.id   AF-A0A453H9T1-F1
#
_cell.length_a   1.000
_cell.length_b   1.000
_cell.length_c   1.000
_cell.angle_alpha   90.00
_cell.angle_beta   90.00
_cell.angle_gamma   90.00
#
_symmetry.space_group_name_H-M   'P 1'
#
loop_
_entity.id
_entity.type
_entity.pdbx_description
1 polymer ?
#
loop_
_entity_poly.entity_id
_entity_poly.type
_entity_poly.pdbx_seq_one_letter_code
_entity_poly.pdbx_strand_id
1 'polypeptide(L)'
;LNFSLRDMFNIFEYRDTHPEVTVLDPPGAIEHLLNRQSMLQEVSKLDLADCHGKVGVPKQLFVNTDPLSIPAAVMRAGLSLPLVAKPLVAKSHELSLAYDSASLTKLEPPLVLQEFVNHGGVLFKVYIVGDAIRVVRRFSLPNVDEGDLSNNAGVFRFPRVSCAAATAEDADLDPHVAELPPRPLLEILARELRRRLGLRLFNIDMIREHGTRDRFYVIDMNYFPGM
;
A
#
# COMPACT_ATOMS: atom_id res chain seq x y z
N LEU A 1 15.97 0.94 -6.18
CA LEU A 1 17.16 1.59 -5.61
C LEU A 1 17.62 0.78 -4.41
N ASN A 2 18.75 0.07 -4.52
CA ASN A 2 19.54 -0.27 -3.35
C ASN A 2 20.33 0.99 -3.01
N PHE A 3 19.80 1.87 -2.16
CA PHE A 3 20.63 2.92 -1.55
C PHE A 3 21.66 2.18 -0.70
N SER A 4 22.92 2.18 -1.14
CA SER A 4 23.96 1.58 -0.33
C SER A 4 24.25 2.49 0.86
N LEU A 5 24.70 1.92 1.98
CA LEU A 5 25.20 2.70 3.13
C LEU A 5 26.25 3.75 2.71
N ARG A 6 26.96 3.49 1.60
CA ARG A 6 27.96 4.37 1.00
C ARG A 6 27.33 5.62 0.37
N ASP A 7 26.19 5.48 -0.30
CA ASP A 7 25.47 6.61 -0.90
C ASP A 7 24.87 7.52 0.18
N MET A 8 24.37 6.93 1.27
CA MET A 8 23.94 7.67 2.46
C MET A 8 25.09 8.46 3.08
N PHE A 9 26.23 7.82 3.27
CA PHE A 9 27.40 8.46 3.88
C PHE A 9 27.87 9.67 3.06
N ASN A 10 27.91 9.54 1.73
CA ASN A 10 28.30 10.63 0.82
C ASN A 10 27.35 11.84 0.91
N ILE A 11 26.04 11.62 1.06
CA ILE A 11 25.05 12.72 1.21
C ILE A 11 25.25 13.45 2.54
N PHE A 12 25.54 12.72 3.62
CA PHE A 12 25.81 13.33 4.93
C PHE A 12 27.12 14.13 4.93
N GLU A 13 28.22 13.58 4.41
CA GLU A 13 29.50 14.31 4.29
C GLU A 13 29.37 15.57 3.41
N TYR A 14 28.63 15.48 2.30
CA TYR A 14 28.40 16.64 1.44
C TYR A 14 27.61 17.73 2.15
N ARG A 15 26.58 17.36 2.93
CA ARG A 15 25.80 18.31 3.73
C ARG A 15 26.64 18.96 4.84
N ASP A 16 27.53 18.21 5.49
CA ASP A 16 28.40 18.75 6.54
C ASP A 16 29.34 19.84 5.99
N THR A 17 29.73 19.72 4.73
CA THR A 17 30.56 20.71 4.02
C THR A 17 29.76 21.81 3.32
N HIS A 18 28.44 21.63 3.13
CA HIS A 18 27.54 22.54 2.42
C HIS A 18 26.20 22.72 3.18
N PRO A 19 26.20 23.38 4.35
CA PRO A 19 25.00 23.53 5.19
C PRO A 19 23.87 24.34 4.53
N GLU A 20 24.17 25.11 3.49
CA GLU A 20 23.21 25.83 2.66
C GLU A 20 22.37 24.92 1.76
N VAL A 21 22.84 23.69 1.51
CA VAL A 21 22.15 22.73 0.65
C VAL A 21 21.10 21.98 1.46
N THR A 22 19.83 22.20 1.10
CA THR A 22 18.71 21.48 1.70
C THR A 22 18.58 20.09 1.09
N VAL A 23 18.68 19.05 1.91
CA VAL A 23 18.42 17.66 1.51
C VAL A 23 16.94 17.35 1.64
N LEU A 24 16.32 16.97 0.53
CA LEU A 24 14.89 16.67 0.45
C LEU A 24 14.68 15.36 -0.35
N ASP A 25 14.24 14.26 0.26
CA ASP A 25 14.10 13.99 1.70
C ASP A 25 15.36 13.37 2.34
N PRO A 26 15.53 13.46 3.67
CA PRO A 26 16.67 12.84 4.36
C PRO A 26 16.71 11.32 4.14
N PRO A 27 17.87 10.72 3.83
CA PRO A 27 17.93 9.28 3.53
C PRO A 27 17.37 8.37 4.63
N GLY A 28 17.61 8.68 5.91
CA GLY A 28 17.04 7.90 7.02
C GLY A 28 15.51 7.95 7.09
N ALA A 29 14.88 9.03 6.60
CA ALA A 29 13.42 9.11 6.50
C ALA A 29 12.89 8.23 5.36
N ILE A 30 13.66 8.10 4.26
CA ILE A 30 13.30 7.28 3.09
C ILE A 30 13.29 5.79 3.46
N GLU A 31 14.20 5.34 4.33
CA GLU A 31 14.29 3.95 4.80
C GLU A 31 12.98 3.44 5.39
N HIS A 32 12.17 4.31 6.02
CA HIS A 32 10.86 3.93 6.56
C HIS A 32 9.89 3.40 5.49
N LEU A 33 10.00 3.86 4.23
CA LEU A 33 9.19 3.38 3.11
C LEU A 33 9.79 2.18 2.39
N LEU A 34 11.06 1.84 2.62
CA LEU A 34 11.70 0.67 2.02
C LEU A 34 11.30 -0.64 2.70
N ASN A 35 10.84 -0.58 3.95
CA ASN A 35 10.43 -1.76 4.70
C ASN A 35 8.91 -1.97 4.63
N ARG A 36 8.48 -2.91 3.77
CA ARG A 36 7.06 -3.29 3.63
C ARG A 36 6.40 -3.80 4.92
N GLN A 37 7.17 -4.28 5.88
CA GLN A 37 6.64 -4.72 7.18
C GLN A 37 6.19 -3.53 8.04
N SER A 38 6.87 -2.40 7.96
CA SER A 38 6.64 -1.25 8.83
C SER A 38 6.00 -0.04 8.14
N MET A 39 6.03 0.02 6.80
CA MET A 39 5.63 1.21 6.04
C MET A 39 4.21 1.73 6.37
N LEU A 40 3.26 0.83 6.65
CA LEU A 40 1.86 1.19 6.95
C LEU A 40 1.61 1.35 8.47
N GLN A 41 2.59 1.10 9.32
CA GLN A 41 2.42 1.20 10.78
C GLN A 41 2.08 2.63 11.19
N GLU A 42 2.71 3.65 10.59
CA GLU A 42 2.38 5.03 10.91
C GLU A 42 0.95 5.41 10.51
N VAL A 43 0.43 4.85 9.42
CA VAL A 43 -0.99 5.03 9.05
C VAL A 43 -1.91 4.40 10.09
N SER A 44 -1.58 3.19 10.58
CA SER A 44 -2.40 2.49 11.58
C SER A 44 -2.48 3.20 12.94
N LYS A 45 -1.53 4.09 13.24
CA LYS A 45 -1.49 4.92 14.46
C LYS A 45 -2.21 6.25 14.31
N LEU A 46 -2.71 6.57 13.11
CA LEU A 46 -3.49 7.79 12.88
C LEU A 46 -4.91 7.58 13.38
N ASP A 47 -5.38 8.51 14.19
CA ASP A 47 -6.80 8.68 14.45
C ASP A 47 -7.29 9.86 13.63
N LEU A 48 -7.95 9.54 12.51
CA LEU A 48 -8.61 10.51 11.64
C LEU A 48 -10.14 10.40 11.76
N ALA A 49 -10.66 9.83 12.85
CA ALA A 49 -12.08 9.86 13.12
C ALA A 49 -12.60 11.32 13.02
N ASP A 50 -13.76 11.48 12.41
CA ASP A 50 -14.45 12.77 12.21
C ASP A 50 -13.82 13.75 11.19
N CYS A 51 -12.80 13.33 10.43
CA CYS A 51 -12.12 14.17 9.43
C CYS A 51 -12.62 13.93 7.99
N HIS A 52 -13.92 14.06 7.71
CA HIS A 52 -14.51 13.81 6.38
C HIS A 52 -14.35 12.37 5.85
N GLY A 53 -14.06 11.41 6.74
CA GLY A 53 -13.94 10.00 6.44
C GLY A 53 -13.07 9.27 7.46
N LYS A 54 -12.98 7.95 7.34
CA LYS A 54 -12.12 7.07 8.14
C LYS A 54 -11.03 6.53 7.23
N VAL A 55 -9.79 6.60 7.70
CA VAL A 55 -8.64 6.03 7.00
C VAL A 55 -8.03 4.95 7.89
N GLY A 56 -7.84 3.77 7.33
CA GLY A 56 -7.21 2.66 8.02
C GLY A 56 -6.20 1.92 7.15
N VAL A 57 -5.74 0.79 7.66
CA VAL A 57 -4.91 -0.18 6.95
C VAL A 57 -5.59 -1.54 7.10
N PRO A 58 -5.76 -2.33 6.03
CA PRO A 58 -6.31 -3.67 6.17
C PRO A 58 -5.38 -4.52 7.05
N LYS A 59 -5.92 -5.49 7.81
CA LYS A 59 -5.07 -6.31 8.67
C LYS A 59 -4.03 -7.02 7.81
N GLN A 60 -2.83 -7.11 8.35
CA GLN A 60 -1.71 -7.71 7.64
C GLN A 60 -0.78 -8.47 8.57
N LEU A 61 -0.12 -9.48 8.01
CA LEU A 61 0.80 -10.37 8.68
C LEU A 61 2.06 -10.50 7.83
N PHE A 62 3.21 -10.25 8.44
CA PHE A 62 4.50 -10.56 7.84
C PHE A 62 4.86 -12.03 8.11
N VAL A 63 5.27 -12.73 7.06
CA VAL A 63 5.71 -14.12 7.12
C VAL A 63 7.12 -14.21 6.56
N ASN A 64 8.05 -14.70 7.39
CA ASN A 64 9.43 -15.01 7.02
C ASN A 64 9.84 -16.47 7.30
N THR A 65 8.91 -17.28 7.82
CA THR A 65 9.13 -18.68 8.21
C THR A 65 8.67 -19.65 7.13
N ASP A 66 8.69 -20.94 7.42
CA ASP A 66 8.26 -22.04 6.54
C ASP A 66 6.83 -21.84 5.97
N PRO A 67 6.61 -22.01 4.64
CA PRO A 67 5.29 -22.00 4.00
C PRO A 67 4.23 -22.85 4.71
N LEU A 68 4.60 -23.99 5.29
CA LEU A 68 3.66 -24.89 5.98
C LEU A 68 3.06 -24.26 7.25
N SER A 69 3.75 -23.27 7.83
CA SER A 69 3.30 -22.56 9.03
C SER A 69 2.29 -21.43 8.75
N ILE A 70 2.14 -21.03 7.48
CA ILE A 70 1.33 -19.87 7.07
C ILE A 70 -0.13 -20.00 7.50
N PRO A 71 -0.85 -21.11 7.25
CA PRO A 71 -2.27 -21.22 7.62
C PRO A 71 -2.49 -21.01 9.12
N ALA A 72 -1.63 -21.61 9.95
CA ALA A 72 -1.73 -21.47 11.40
C ALA A 72 -1.38 -20.05 11.87
N ALA A 73 -0.42 -19.38 11.22
CA ALA A 73 -0.07 -18.00 11.52
C ALA A 73 -1.21 -17.03 11.15
N VAL A 74 -1.84 -17.22 9.99
CA VAL A 74 -3.02 -16.46 9.53
C VAL A 74 -4.19 -16.62 10.51
N MET A 75 -4.48 -17.86 10.93
CA MET A 75 -5.52 -18.13 11.92
C MET A 75 -5.24 -17.43 13.26
N ARG A 76 -4.01 -17.54 13.78
CA ARG A 76 -3.62 -16.88 15.05
C ARG A 76 -3.69 -15.36 14.97
N ALA A 77 -3.38 -14.79 13.82
CA ALA A 77 -3.45 -13.35 13.58
C ALA A 77 -4.88 -12.85 13.30
N GLY A 78 -5.86 -13.76 13.13
CA GLY A 78 -7.26 -13.41 12.89
C GLY A 78 -7.48 -12.66 11.57
N LEU A 79 -6.74 -13.07 10.52
CA LEU A 79 -6.89 -12.57 9.15
C LEU A 79 -8.02 -13.33 8.44
N SER A 80 -8.80 -12.61 7.64
CA SER A 80 -9.93 -13.11 6.87
C SER A 80 -9.55 -13.29 5.39
N LEU A 81 -10.00 -14.37 4.77
CA LEU A 81 -9.81 -14.59 3.34
C LEU A 81 -10.80 -13.73 2.52
N PRO A 82 -10.43 -13.32 1.29
CA PRO A 82 -9.18 -13.67 0.61
C PRO A 82 -8.01 -12.76 1.02
N LEU A 83 -6.77 -13.25 0.84
CA LEU A 83 -5.54 -12.55 1.24
C LEU A 83 -4.67 -12.18 0.05
N VAL A 84 -4.28 -10.91 -0.03
CA VAL A 84 -3.28 -10.42 -0.97
C VAL A 84 -1.89 -10.77 -0.44
N ALA A 85 -1.17 -11.59 -1.19
CA ALA A 85 0.22 -11.93 -0.96
C ALA A 85 1.16 -10.96 -1.70
N LYS A 86 2.02 -10.29 -0.95
CA LYS A 86 3.03 -9.32 -1.44
C LYS A 86 4.43 -9.84 -1.12
N PRO A 87 5.13 -10.48 -2.07
CA PRO A 87 6.52 -10.93 -1.86
C PRO A 87 7.46 -9.74 -1.56
N LEU A 88 8.47 -9.95 -0.72
CA LEU A 88 9.52 -8.93 -0.46
C LEU A 88 10.74 -9.08 -1.39
N VAL A 89 11.02 -10.27 -1.90
CA VAL A 89 12.29 -10.57 -2.63
C VAL A 89 12.05 -11.02 -4.08
N ALA A 90 10.80 -11.09 -4.53
CA ALA A 90 10.51 -11.63 -5.87
C ALA A 90 11.04 -10.71 -6.99
N LYS A 91 11.77 -11.31 -7.94
CA LYS A 91 12.21 -10.67 -9.20
C LYS A 91 11.04 -10.22 -10.09
N SER A 92 9.85 -10.77 -9.85
CA SER A 92 8.61 -10.36 -10.48
C SER A 92 7.77 -9.66 -9.41
N HIS A 93 7.35 -8.42 -9.69
CA HIS A 93 6.44 -7.64 -8.87
C HIS A 93 5.00 -8.23 -8.82
N GLU A 94 4.82 -9.54 -9.01
CA GLU A 94 3.52 -10.20 -9.05
C GLU A 94 2.86 -10.22 -7.68
N LEU A 95 1.63 -9.73 -7.65
CA LEU A 95 0.72 -9.88 -6.52
C LEU A 95 -0.05 -11.17 -6.72
N SER A 96 -0.39 -11.85 -5.63
CA SER A 96 -1.27 -13.02 -5.70
C SER A 96 -2.42 -12.87 -4.72
N LEU A 97 -3.58 -13.41 -5.04
CA LEU A 97 -4.74 -13.48 -4.15
C LEU A 97 -4.97 -14.94 -3.77
N ALA A 98 -4.94 -15.23 -2.47
CA ALA A 98 -5.22 -16.54 -1.91
C ALA A 98 -6.67 -16.58 -1.41
N TYR A 99 -7.47 -17.51 -1.93
CA TYR A 99 -8.91 -17.62 -1.63
C TYR A 99 -9.21 -18.60 -0.50
N ASP A 100 -8.34 -19.59 -0.29
CA ASP A 100 -8.54 -20.63 0.71
C ASP A 100 -7.30 -20.89 1.56
N SER A 101 -7.52 -21.40 2.76
CA SER A 101 -6.47 -21.66 3.76
C SER A 101 -5.49 -22.76 3.32
N ALA A 102 -5.94 -23.77 2.58
CA ALA A 102 -5.09 -24.88 2.13
C ALA A 102 -4.03 -24.40 1.12
N SER A 103 -4.41 -23.44 0.27
CA SER A 103 -3.56 -22.84 -0.75
C SER A 103 -2.46 -21.93 -0.20
N LEU A 104 -2.59 -21.45 1.04
CA LEU A 104 -1.60 -20.57 1.67
C LEU A 104 -0.22 -21.22 1.79
N THR A 105 -0.16 -22.55 1.88
CA THR A 105 1.10 -23.32 1.93
C THR A 105 1.89 -23.27 0.62
N LYS A 106 1.27 -22.82 -0.48
CA LYS A 106 1.90 -22.65 -1.80
C LYS A 106 2.61 -21.31 -1.96
N LEU A 107 2.47 -20.41 -1.00
CA LEU A 107 3.12 -19.09 -1.02
C LEU A 107 4.59 -19.22 -0.62
N GLU A 108 5.43 -18.35 -1.16
CA GLU A 108 6.87 -18.35 -0.93
C GLU A 108 7.29 -17.13 -0.08
N PRO A 109 7.63 -17.35 1.20
CA PRO A 109 8.24 -16.34 2.07
C PRO A 109 9.64 -15.90 1.60
N PRO A 110 10.08 -14.68 1.94
CA PRO A 110 9.38 -13.72 2.80
C PRO A 110 8.30 -12.91 2.05
N LEU A 111 7.11 -12.81 2.64
CA LEU A 111 5.95 -12.09 2.10
C LEU A 111 5.16 -11.34 3.17
N VAL A 112 4.37 -10.36 2.75
CA VAL A 112 3.28 -9.78 3.55
C VAL A 112 1.95 -10.32 3.04
N LEU A 113 1.14 -10.86 3.94
CA LEU A 113 -0.26 -11.20 3.71
C LEU A 113 -1.12 -10.04 4.21
N GLN A 114 -2.04 -9.55 3.39
CA GLN A 114 -2.95 -8.46 3.74
C GLN A 114 -4.38 -8.85 3.37
N GLU A 115 -5.35 -8.55 4.24
CA GLU A 115 -6.77 -8.75 3.93
C GLU A 115 -7.16 -8.00 2.66
N PHE A 116 -7.87 -8.70 1.76
CA PHE A 116 -8.45 -8.08 0.60
C PHE A 116 -9.73 -7.34 0.99
N VAL A 117 -9.82 -6.08 0.60
CA VAL A 117 -11.02 -5.24 0.80
C VAL A 117 -11.62 -5.00 -0.57
N ASN A 118 -12.89 -5.39 -0.76
CA ASN A 118 -13.62 -5.04 -1.99
C ASN A 118 -13.66 -3.51 -2.15
N HIS A 119 -13.32 -3.02 -3.34
CA HIS A 119 -13.15 -1.59 -3.61
C HIS A 119 -13.56 -1.17 -5.03
N GLY A 120 -14.37 -1.99 -5.69
CA GLY A 120 -14.94 -1.71 -7.01
C GLY A 120 -13.90 -1.63 -8.13
N GLY A 121 -12.71 -2.20 -7.95
CA GLY A 121 -11.67 -2.21 -8.98
C GLY A 121 -10.98 -0.87 -9.23
N VAL A 122 -11.10 0.10 -8.33
CA VAL A 122 -10.49 1.43 -8.47
C VAL A 122 -9.49 1.71 -7.35
N LEU A 123 -8.28 2.10 -7.74
CA LEU A 123 -7.24 2.59 -6.85
C LEU A 123 -7.06 4.10 -7.01
N PHE A 124 -6.97 4.82 -5.90
CA PHE A 124 -6.59 6.23 -5.85
C PHE A 124 -5.11 6.33 -5.52
N LYS A 125 -4.29 6.68 -6.52
CA LYS A 125 -2.88 6.99 -6.33
C LYS A 125 -2.74 8.47 -5.95
N VAL A 126 -2.43 8.73 -4.69
CA VAL A 126 -2.33 10.09 -4.13
C VAL A 126 -0.87 10.47 -4.04
N TYR A 127 -0.45 11.40 -4.89
CA TYR A 127 0.90 11.99 -4.90
C TYR A 127 0.94 13.18 -3.94
N ILE A 128 1.96 13.19 -3.08
CA ILE A 128 2.21 14.22 -2.08
C ILE A 128 3.57 14.84 -2.38
N VAL A 129 3.56 16.16 -2.66
CA VAL A 129 4.75 16.96 -2.95
C VAL A 129 4.71 18.20 -2.04
N GLY A 130 5.30 18.07 -0.86
CA GLY A 130 5.15 19.08 0.19
C GLY A 130 3.68 19.20 0.60
N ASP A 131 3.08 20.37 0.45
CA ASP A 131 1.66 20.61 0.74
C ASP A 131 0.75 20.35 -0.49
N ALA A 132 1.33 20.14 -1.68
CA ALA A 132 0.56 19.86 -2.88
C ALA A 132 0.15 18.39 -2.95
N ILE A 133 -1.11 18.16 -3.31
CA ILE A 133 -1.71 16.83 -3.44
C ILE A 133 -2.29 16.68 -4.85
N ARG A 134 -1.95 15.58 -5.52
CA ARG A 134 -2.57 15.17 -6.79
C ARG A 134 -3.08 13.74 -6.66
N VAL A 135 -4.33 13.51 -7.05
CA VAL A 135 -4.94 12.17 -7.05
C VAL A 135 -5.13 11.71 -8.49
N VAL A 136 -4.74 10.48 -8.78
CA VAL A 136 -4.95 9.81 -10.06
C VAL A 136 -5.71 8.51 -9.82
N ARG A 137 -6.67 8.20 -10.69
CA ARG A 137 -7.42 6.93 -10.66
C ARG A 137 -6.70 5.88 -11.49
N ARG A 138 -6.61 4.66 -10.97
CA ARG A 138 -6.00 3.50 -11.63
C ARG A 138 -6.94 2.31 -11.51
N PHE A 139 -6.92 1.45 -12.52
CA PHE A 139 -7.58 0.16 -12.38
C PHE A 139 -6.87 -0.68 -11.32
N SER A 140 -7.65 -1.46 -10.60
CA SER A 140 -7.23 -2.33 -9.51
C SER A 140 -7.91 -3.69 -9.64
N LEU A 141 -7.67 -4.58 -8.68
CA LEU A 141 -8.29 -5.89 -8.63
C LEU A 141 -9.82 -5.76 -8.51
N PRO A 142 -10.60 -6.50 -9.31
CA PRO A 142 -12.05 -6.49 -9.20
C PRO A 142 -12.51 -7.00 -7.83
N ASN A 143 -13.77 -6.73 -7.49
CA ASN A 143 -14.35 -7.29 -6.28
C ASN A 143 -14.36 -8.82 -6.35
N VAL A 144 -14.26 -9.44 -5.17
CA VAL A 144 -14.48 -10.87 -4.95
C VAL A 144 -15.87 -11.05 -4.33
N ASP A 145 -16.69 -11.90 -4.93
CA ASP A 145 -18.00 -12.25 -4.38
C ASP A 145 -18.01 -13.62 -3.66
N GLU A 146 -19.13 -13.98 -3.03
CA GLU A 146 -19.28 -15.28 -2.35
C GLU A 146 -19.17 -16.45 -3.34
N GLY A 147 -19.59 -16.25 -4.59
CA GLY A 147 -19.44 -17.21 -5.67
C GLY A 147 -17.97 -17.48 -5.96
N ASP A 148 -17.14 -16.45 -6.07
CA ASP A 148 -15.70 -16.55 -6.23
C ASP A 148 -15.04 -17.27 -5.07
N LEU A 149 -15.43 -16.98 -3.82
CA LEU A 149 -14.88 -17.67 -2.64
C LEU A 149 -15.23 -19.16 -2.62
N SER A 150 -16.41 -19.52 -3.14
CA SER A 150 -16.87 -20.92 -3.20
C SER A 150 -16.33 -21.70 -4.40
N ASN A 151 -16.12 -21.02 -5.53
CA ASN A 151 -15.73 -21.64 -6.81
C ASN A 151 -14.23 -21.56 -7.10
N ASN A 152 -13.51 -20.60 -6.51
CA ASN A 152 -12.08 -20.44 -6.72
C ASN A 152 -11.31 -21.06 -5.55
N ALA A 153 -10.65 -22.19 -5.82
CA ALA A 153 -9.66 -22.78 -4.91
C ALA A 153 -8.25 -22.47 -5.43
N GLY A 154 -7.39 -21.95 -4.57
CA GLY A 154 -5.98 -21.73 -4.85
C GLY A 154 -5.49 -20.30 -4.69
N VAL A 155 -4.29 -20.10 -5.20
CA VAL A 155 -3.60 -18.82 -5.27
C VAL A 155 -3.60 -18.36 -6.73
N PHE A 156 -4.22 -17.22 -7.00
CA PHE A 156 -4.29 -16.64 -8.33
C PHE A 156 -3.28 -15.51 -8.44
N ARG A 157 -2.39 -15.60 -9.42
CA ARG A 157 -1.36 -14.57 -9.68
C ARG A 157 -1.94 -13.50 -10.60
N PHE A 158 -1.73 -12.24 -10.23
CA PHE A 158 -2.08 -11.09 -11.04
C PHE A 158 -0.79 -10.39 -11.48
N PRO A 159 -0.55 -10.24 -12.79
CA PRO A 159 0.53 -9.38 -13.27
C PRO A 159 0.24 -7.96 -12.78
N ARG A 160 1.14 -7.37 -11.98
CA ARG A 160 1.00 -5.97 -11.50
C ARG A 160 0.71 -5.00 -12.66
N VAL A 161 1.23 -5.33 -13.84
CA VAL A 161 1.24 -4.51 -15.06
C VAL A 161 -0.10 -4.48 -15.80
N SER A 162 -1.01 -5.44 -15.57
CA SER A 162 -2.28 -5.49 -16.28
C SER A 162 -3.36 -4.57 -15.70
N CYS A 163 -3.24 -4.18 -14.42
CA CYS A 163 -4.16 -3.26 -13.74
C CYS A 163 -3.49 -1.94 -13.31
N ALA A 164 -2.28 -1.97 -12.73
CA ALA A 164 -1.68 -0.79 -12.11
C ALA A 164 -1.05 0.22 -13.09
N ALA A 165 -0.93 -0.12 -14.38
CA ALA A 165 -0.34 0.75 -15.41
C ALA A 165 -1.40 1.55 -16.20
N ALA A 166 -2.63 1.05 -16.28
CA ALA A 166 -3.71 1.70 -17.01
C ALA A 166 -4.35 2.80 -16.14
N THR A 167 -4.34 4.03 -16.66
CA THR A 167 -5.13 5.12 -16.06
C THR A 167 -6.61 4.80 -16.18
N ALA A 168 -7.37 5.17 -15.15
CA ALA A 168 -8.82 5.08 -15.15
C ALA A 168 -9.47 6.48 -15.10
N GLU A 169 -8.71 7.53 -15.46
CA GLU A 169 -9.20 8.92 -15.43
C GLU A 169 -10.34 9.16 -16.43
N ASP A 170 -10.25 8.56 -17.62
CA ASP A 170 -11.23 8.71 -18.71
C ASP A 170 -12.19 7.52 -18.81
N ALA A 171 -12.13 6.58 -17.88
CA ALA A 171 -13.00 5.41 -17.86
C ALA A 171 -14.41 5.79 -17.37
N ASP A 172 -15.43 5.26 -18.02
CA ASP A 172 -16.81 5.34 -17.56
C ASP A 172 -17.00 4.39 -16.38
N LEU A 173 -16.78 4.90 -15.18
CA LEU A 173 -16.86 4.17 -13.92
C LEU A 173 -18.09 4.61 -13.14
N ASP A 174 -18.64 3.71 -12.33
CA ASP A 174 -19.70 4.04 -11.39
C ASP A 174 -19.26 5.24 -10.52
N PRO A 175 -20.00 6.37 -10.54
CA PRO A 175 -19.69 7.55 -9.74
C PRO A 175 -19.54 7.26 -8.24
N HIS A 176 -20.26 6.26 -7.71
CA HIS A 176 -20.17 5.86 -6.30
C HIS A 176 -18.84 5.18 -5.95
N VAL A 177 -18.17 4.59 -6.93
CA VAL A 177 -16.87 3.94 -6.77
C VAL A 177 -15.73 4.89 -7.13
N ALA A 178 -15.91 5.70 -8.17
CA ALA A 178 -14.84 6.51 -8.77
C ALA A 178 -14.74 7.94 -8.24
N GLU A 179 -15.65 8.37 -7.36
CA GLU A 179 -15.55 9.65 -6.67
C GLU A 179 -14.21 9.74 -5.92
N LEU A 180 -13.51 10.88 -6.08
CA LEU A 180 -12.23 11.09 -5.42
C LEU A 180 -12.41 11.16 -3.89
N PRO A 181 -11.42 10.69 -3.09
CA PRO A 181 -11.43 10.92 -1.66
C PRO A 181 -11.54 12.42 -1.35
N PRO A 182 -12.28 12.83 -0.30
CA PRO A 182 -12.45 14.24 0.04
C PRO A 182 -11.11 14.95 0.22
N ARG A 183 -10.94 16.09 -0.45
CA ARG A 183 -9.70 16.86 -0.38
C ARG A 183 -9.28 17.23 1.05
N PRO A 184 -10.19 17.68 1.96
CA PRO A 184 -9.82 17.96 3.34
C PRO A 184 -9.25 16.74 4.08
N LEU A 185 -9.81 15.54 3.83
CA LEU A 185 -9.29 14.29 4.40
C LEU A 185 -7.84 14.05 3.94
N LEU A 186 -7.59 14.20 2.64
CA LEU A 186 -6.25 14.01 2.06
C LEU A 186 -5.24 15.03 2.59
N GLU A 187 -5.64 16.29 2.78
CA GLU A 187 -4.79 17.35 3.31
C GLU A 187 -4.35 17.06 4.76
N ILE A 188 -5.28 16.56 5.59
CA ILE A 188 -4.98 16.15 6.96
C ILE A 188 -4.07 14.92 6.96
N LEU A 189 -4.42 13.88 6.19
CA LEU A 189 -3.64 12.66 6.07
C LEU A 189 -2.21 12.93 5.61
N ALA A 190 -2.05 13.71 4.53
CA ALA A 190 -0.74 14.06 3.99
C ALA A 190 0.08 14.87 4.99
N ARG A 191 -0.52 15.82 5.70
CA ARG A 191 0.18 16.59 6.75
C ARG A 191 0.67 15.69 7.89
N GLU A 192 -0.18 14.80 8.39
CA GLU A 192 0.20 13.90 9.48
C GLU A 192 1.27 12.89 9.07
N LEU A 193 1.17 12.31 7.88
CA LEU A 193 2.17 11.38 7.36
C LEU A 193 3.52 12.06 7.13
N ARG A 194 3.55 13.27 6.55
CA ARG A 194 4.79 14.05 6.41
C ARG A 194 5.45 14.30 7.76
N ARG A 195 4.67 14.70 8.76
CA ARG A 195 5.18 14.97 10.12
C ARG A 195 5.79 13.73 10.75
N ARG A 196 5.13 12.57 10.62
CA ARG A 196 5.55 11.31 11.24
C ARG A 196 6.71 10.64 10.53
N LEU A 197 6.72 10.67 9.20
CA LEU A 197 7.74 10.03 8.37
C LEU A 197 8.94 10.93 8.13
N GLY A 198 8.82 12.25 8.32
CA GLY A 198 9.86 13.21 7.97
C GLY A 198 10.07 13.34 6.46
N LEU A 199 9.08 12.93 5.67
CA LEU A 199 9.10 12.95 4.20
C LEU A 199 8.27 14.09 3.65
N ARG A 200 8.57 14.50 2.41
CA ARG A 200 7.83 15.49 1.62
C ARG A 200 7.44 14.95 0.25
N LEU A 201 8.16 13.96 -0.28
CA LEU A 201 7.95 13.39 -1.60
C LEU A 201 7.59 11.91 -1.52
N PHE A 202 6.30 11.60 -1.55
CA PHE A 202 5.84 10.21 -1.59
C PHE A 202 4.47 10.11 -2.23
N ASN A 203 4.07 8.89 -2.55
CA ASN A 203 2.71 8.58 -2.94
C ASN A 203 2.14 7.50 -2.02
N ILE A 204 0.82 7.53 -1.87
CA ILE A 204 0.05 6.50 -1.18
C ILE A 204 -0.92 5.88 -2.18
N ASP A 205 -1.06 4.57 -2.10
CA ASP A 205 -2.04 3.80 -2.85
C ASP A 205 -3.22 3.57 -1.90
N MET A 206 -4.34 4.22 -2.20
CA MET A 206 -5.54 4.25 -1.37
C MET A 206 -6.73 3.62 -2.10
N ILE A 207 -7.53 2.83 -1.40
CA ILE A 207 -8.79 2.25 -1.89
C ILE A 207 -9.96 2.72 -1.01
N ARG A 208 -11.17 2.74 -1.58
CA ARG A 208 -12.43 2.98 -0.86
C ARG A 208 -13.16 1.66 -0.67
N GLU A 209 -13.62 1.34 0.53
CA GLU A 209 -14.39 0.11 0.76
C GLU A 209 -15.71 0.15 -0.04
N HIS A 210 -15.93 -0.88 -0.84
CA HIS A 210 -17.10 -1.01 -1.69
C HIS A 210 -18.39 -1.00 -0.85
N GLY A 211 -19.41 -0.27 -1.32
CA GLY A 211 -20.65 -0.08 -0.57
C GLY A 211 -20.57 1.00 0.51
N THR A 212 -19.40 1.61 0.74
CA THR A 212 -19.23 2.73 1.67
C THR A 212 -18.87 4.01 0.94
N ARG A 213 -19.14 5.15 1.57
CA ARG A 213 -18.76 6.47 1.02
C ARG A 213 -17.53 7.06 1.69
N ASP A 214 -17.29 6.69 2.94
CA ASP A 214 -16.40 7.41 3.84
C ASP A 214 -15.27 6.54 4.43
N ARG A 215 -15.17 5.25 4.08
CA ARG A 215 -14.11 4.36 4.57
C ARG A 215 -13.05 4.12 3.51
N PHE A 216 -11.83 4.49 3.86
CA PHE A 216 -10.66 4.42 3.00
C PHE A 216 -9.57 3.58 3.66
N TYR A 217 -8.79 2.90 2.84
CA TYR A 217 -7.67 2.09 3.28
C TYR A 217 -6.42 2.44 2.49
N VAL A 218 -5.31 2.68 3.19
CA VAL A 218 -3.99 2.77 2.57
C VAL A 218 -3.41 1.36 2.47
N ILE A 219 -3.06 0.94 1.26
CA ILE A 219 -2.59 -0.42 0.96
C ILE A 219 -1.12 -0.47 0.56
N ASP A 220 -0.54 0.65 0.13
CA ASP A 220 0.89 0.78 -0.19
C ASP A 220 1.34 2.24 -0.07
N MET A 221 2.64 2.47 0.12
CA MET A 221 3.25 3.80 0.14
C MET A 221 4.62 3.76 -0.54
N ASN A 222 4.91 4.68 -1.45
CA ASN A 222 6.17 4.65 -2.19
C ASN A 222 6.84 6.02 -2.20
N TYR A 223 8.16 6.05 -2.02
CA TYR A 223 8.96 7.28 -2.15
C TYR A 223 8.99 7.77 -3.61
N PHE A 224 9.04 9.10 -3.81
CA PHE A 224 9.13 9.74 -5.13
C PHE A 224 10.50 10.42 -5.31
N PRO A 225 11.13 10.39 -6.51
CA PRO A 225 10.65 9.89 -7.81
C PRO A 225 10.66 8.35 -7.91
N GLY A 226 9.70 7.82 -8.67
CA GLY A 226 9.37 6.39 -8.71
C GLY A 226 10.58 5.48 -8.95
N MET A 227 10.62 4.37 -8.22
CA MET A 227 11.42 3.19 -8.56
C MET A 227 10.67 2.30 -9.53
#